data_AF-A0A5J4UET9-F1
#
_entry.id   AF-A0A5J4UET9-F1
#
_cell.length_a   1.000
_cell.length_b   1.000
_cell.length_c   1.000
_cell.angle_alpha   90.00
_cell.angle_beta   90.00
_cell.angle_gamma   90.00
#
_symmetry.space_group_name_H-M   'P 1'
#
loop_
_entity.id
_entity.type
_entity.pdbx_description
1 polymer ?
#
loop_
_entity_poly.entity_id
_entity_poly.type
_entity_poly.pdbx_seq_one_letter_code
_entity_poly.pdbx_strand_id
1 'polypeptide(L)'
;LDLFATEENKLVNRFVAIGEEEEEAEWLNALSRPWKEEIFWIHPPIPKIGKALIAWEKFKLKSVMIAPWWPGQIWFTSLLTDCSRYLILGENSLILNPGEEMMKKWTFYHQEKSRHSSWTMSRLKKKIINRVFWTTQT
;
A
#
# COMPACT_ATOMS: atom_id res chain seq x y z
N LEU A 1 -5.74 -7.77 -12.73
CA LEU A 1 -4.79 -8.62 -11.97
C LEU A 1 -4.36 -7.87 -10.72
N ASP A 2 -4.39 -8.50 -9.55
CA ASP A 2 -3.83 -7.94 -8.31
C ASP A 2 -2.33 -8.24 -8.23
N LEU A 3 -1.48 -7.22 -8.22
CA LEU A 3 -0.02 -7.40 -8.28
C LEU A 3 0.61 -7.66 -6.91
N PHE A 4 -0.11 -7.43 -5.82
CA PHE A 4 0.42 -7.55 -4.47
C PHE A 4 -0.62 -8.16 -3.55
N ALA A 5 -0.87 -9.45 -3.72
CA ALA A 5 -1.82 -10.16 -2.89
C ALA A 5 -1.35 -11.57 -2.50
N THR A 6 -2.05 -12.12 -1.52
CA THR A 6 -2.11 -13.54 -1.16
C THR A 6 -3.52 -14.05 -1.45
N GLU A 7 -3.71 -15.35 -1.38
CA GLU A 7 -5.01 -15.99 -1.57
C GLU A 7 -6.09 -15.40 -0.64
N GLU A 8 -5.71 -15.10 0.59
CA GLU A 8 -6.62 -14.55 1.60
C GLU A 8 -7.01 -13.08 1.38
N ASN A 9 -6.17 -12.29 0.71
CA ASN A 9 -6.34 -10.83 0.64
C ASN A 9 -6.48 -10.27 -0.78
N LYS A 10 -6.56 -11.14 -1.80
CA LYS A 10 -6.75 -10.74 -3.19
C LYS A 10 -8.02 -9.92 -3.37
N LEU A 11 -7.92 -8.81 -4.09
CA LEU A 11 -9.08 -7.97 -4.43
C LEU A 11 -9.82 -8.46 -5.68
N VAL A 12 -9.18 -9.32 -6.48
CA VAL A 12 -9.73 -9.94 -7.69
C VAL A 12 -9.24 -11.38 -7.79
N ASN A 13 -9.96 -12.22 -8.54
CA ASN A 13 -9.65 -13.66 -8.64
C ASN A 13 -8.23 -13.97 -9.13
N ARG A 14 -7.69 -13.12 -10.01
CA ARG A 14 -6.34 -13.28 -10.59
C ARG A 14 -5.35 -12.43 -9.79
N PHE A 15 -4.30 -13.04 -9.23
CA PHE A 15 -3.30 -12.32 -8.44
C PHE A 15 -1.87 -12.83 -8.61
N VAL A 16 -0.92 -12.02 -8.14
CA VAL A 16 0.52 -12.31 -8.12
C VAL A 16 1.00 -12.33 -6.67
N ALA A 17 1.65 -13.42 -6.27
CA ALA A 17 2.17 -13.61 -4.94
C ALA A 17 3.39 -12.71 -4.65
N ILE A 18 3.49 -12.24 -3.41
CA ILE A 18 4.47 -11.21 -3.01
C ILE A 18 5.81 -11.80 -2.56
N GLY A 19 5.81 -13.00 -1.97
CA GLY A 19 6.93 -13.52 -1.19
C GLY A 19 7.15 -15.03 -1.32
N GLU A 20 6.09 -15.83 -1.33
CA GLU A 20 6.14 -17.28 -1.45
C GLU A 20 5.23 -17.74 -2.60
N GLU A 21 5.50 -18.91 -3.16
CA GLU A 21 4.62 -19.50 -4.16
C GLU A 21 3.31 -19.94 -3.49
N GLU A 22 2.19 -19.56 -4.11
CA GLU A 22 0.86 -19.96 -3.69
C GLU A 22 0.20 -20.67 -4.87
N GLU A 23 -0.53 -21.77 -4.62
CA GLU A 23 -1.07 -22.65 -5.65
C GLU A 23 -1.99 -21.91 -6.65
N GLU A 24 -2.77 -20.93 -6.16
CA GLU A 24 -3.69 -20.13 -6.98
C GLU A 24 -3.05 -18.85 -7.56
N ALA A 25 -1.81 -18.53 -7.19
CA ALA A 25 -1.15 -17.35 -7.72
C ALA A 25 -0.72 -17.59 -9.17
N GLU A 26 -1.03 -16.64 -10.06
CA GLU A 26 -0.60 -16.75 -11.45
C GLU A 26 0.91 -16.64 -11.59
N TRP A 27 1.55 -15.90 -10.68
CA TRP A 27 2.98 -15.62 -10.69
C TRP A 27 3.52 -15.34 -9.28
N LEU A 28 4.84 -15.46 -9.14
CA LEU A 28 5.59 -14.95 -8.00
C LEU A 28 6.31 -13.64 -8.40
N ASN A 29 6.26 -12.64 -7.52
CA ASN A 29 6.95 -11.36 -7.64
C ASN A 29 6.56 -10.54 -8.90
N ALA A 30 5.55 -9.68 -8.73
CA ALA A 30 5.05 -8.81 -9.80
C ALA A 30 6.06 -7.84 -10.42
N LEU A 31 7.17 -7.56 -9.74
CA LEU A 31 8.17 -6.59 -10.21
C LEU A 31 9.23 -7.21 -11.12
N SER A 32 9.22 -8.52 -11.30
CA SER A 32 10.26 -9.27 -12.02
C SER A 32 10.09 -9.25 -13.55
N ARG A 33 8.91 -8.90 -14.06
CA ARG A 33 8.58 -8.99 -15.49
C ARG A 33 7.84 -7.76 -16.00
N PRO A 34 7.95 -7.45 -17.30
CA PRO A 34 7.05 -6.51 -17.94
C PRO A 34 5.64 -7.10 -18.04
N TRP A 35 4.65 -6.24 -17.86
CA TRP A 35 3.24 -6.56 -18.08
C TRP A 35 2.73 -5.79 -19.30
N LYS A 36 1.78 -6.38 -20.06
CA LYS A 36 1.16 -5.75 -21.23
C LYS A 36 -0.33 -6.07 -21.26
N GLU A 37 -1.12 -5.12 -21.75
CA GLU A 37 -2.54 -5.31 -22.12
C GLU A 37 -3.50 -5.70 -20.98
N GLU A 38 -3.19 -5.35 -19.72
CA GLU A 38 -4.09 -5.53 -18.59
C GLU A 38 -4.21 -4.28 -17.71
N ILE A 39 -5.26 -4.23 -16.89
CA ILE A 39 -5.44 -3.24 -15.83
C ILE A 39 -5.08 -3.88 -14.48
N PHE A 40 -4.18 -3.24 -13.75
CA PHE A 40 -3.63 -3.76 -12.50
C PHE A 40 -4.24 -3.10 -11.26
N TRP A 41 -4.47 -3.91 -10.22
CA TRP A 41 -4.62 -3.42 -8.86
C TRP A 41 -3.26 -3.47 -8.17
N ILE A 42 -2.80 -2.33 -7.64
CA ILE A 42 -1.47 -2.18 -7.05
C ILE A 42 -1.65 -1.72 -5.60
N HIS A 43 -1.61 -2.66 -4.66
CA HIS A 43 -1.63 -2.38 -3.22
C HIS A 43 -0.34 -2.91 -2.54
N PRO A 44 0.83 -2.35 -2.84
CA PRO A 44 2.09 -2.88 -2.37
C PRO A 44 2.24 -2.68 -0.86
N PRO A 45 2.92 -3.61 -0.16
CA PRO A 45 3.39 -3.35 1.20
C PRO A 45 4.16 -2.03 1.26
N ILE A 46 4.02 -1.27 2.36
CA ILE A 46 4.63 0.06 2.53
C ILE A 46 6.12 0.08 2.13
N PRO A 47 6.98 -0.90 2.54
CA PRO A 47 8.40 -0.90 2.14
C PRO A 47 8.64 -1.11 0.64
N LYS A 48 7.65 -1.62 -0.10
CA LYS A 48 7.73 -1.92 -1.54
C LYS A 48 7.14 -0.81 -2.44
N ILE A 49 6.48 0.23 -1.88
CA ILE A 49 5.85 1.32 -2.66
C ILE A 49 6.82 1.95 -3.67
N GLY A 50 8.03 2.32 -3.24
CA GLY A 50 9.01 2.95 -4.13
C GLY A 50 9.43 2.04 -5.29
N LYS A 51 9.59 0.74 -5.04
CA LYS A 51 9.91 -0.24 -6.10
C LYS A 51 8.74 -0.46 -7.04
N ALA A 52 7.51 -0.49 -6.50
CA ALA A 52 6.29 -0.60 -7.29
C ALA A 52 6.13 0.61 -8.23
N LEU A 53 6.40 1.82 -7.75
CA LEU A 53 6.41 3.05 -8.56
C LEU A 53 7.43 3.02 -9.69
N ILE A 54 8.66 2.57 -9.41
CA ILE A 54 9.70 2.43 -10.45
C ILE A 54 9.24 1.46 -11.54
N ALA A 55 8.65 0.33 -11.17
CA ALA A 55 8.13 -0.64 -12.15
C ALA A 55 6.89 -0.11 -12.90
N TRP A 56 6.00 0.58 -12.19
CA TRP A 56 4.81 1.19 -12.75
C TRP A 56 5.17 2.19 -13.86
N GLU A 57 6.13 3.06 -13.60
CA GLU A 57 6.62 4.04 -14.57
C GLU A 57 7.43 3.39 -15.70
N LYS A 58 8.32 2.44 -15.37
CA LYS A 58 9.15 1.71 -16.34
C LYS A 58 8.32 0.93 -17.35
N PHE A 59 7.25 0.27 -16.89
CA PHE A 59 6.41 -0.60 -17.73
C PHE A 59 5.16 0.11 -18.25
N LYS A 60 4.94 1.38 -17.88
CA LYS A 60 3.77 2.18 -18.30
C LYS A 60 2.46 1.44 -18.03
N LEU A 61 2.33 0.94 -16.81
CA LEU A 61 1.21 0.09 -16.42
C LEU A 61 -0.07 0.90 -16.30
N LYS A 62 -1.14 0.44 -16.96
CA LYS A 62 -2.50 0.91 -16.65
C LYS A 62 -2.93 0.28 -15.35
N SER A 63 -3.08 1.08 -14.30
CA SER A 63 -3.36 0.54 -12.97
C SER A 63 -4.20 1.47 -12.13
N VAL A 64 -4.79 0.87 -11.09
CA VAL A 64 -5.26 1.55 -9.90
C VAL A 64 -4.26 1.28 -8.79
N MET A 65 -3.55 2.31 -8.31
CA MET A 65 -2.62 2.18 -7.20
C MET A 65 -3.23 2.73 -5.90
N ILE A 66 -3.12 1.94 -4.83
CA ILE A 66 -3.53 2.30 -3.48
C ILE A 66 -2.29 2.56 -2.64
N ALA A 67 -2.15 3.78 -2.13
CA ALA A 67 -1.01 4.18 -1.31
C ALA A 67 -1.44 5.08 -0.14
N PRO A 68 -0.66 5.13 0.95
CA PRO A 68 -0.86 6.09 2.03
C PRO A 68 -0.63 7.54 1.57
N TRP A 69 -1.42 8.47 2.09
CA TRP A 69 -1.24 9.90 1.90
C TRP A 69 -0.13 10.43 2.81
N TRP A 70 1.12 10.32 2.35
CA TRP A 70 2.30 10.74 3.13
C TRP A 70 3.16 11.78 2.39
N PRO A 71 2.80 13.08 2.43
CA PRO A 71 3.55 14.15 1.76
C PRO A 71 5.03 14.26 2.12
N GLY A 72 5.44 13.74 3.29
CA GLY A 72 6.84 13.73 3.72
C GLY A 72 7.68 12.60 3.10
N GLN A 73 7.10 11.72 2.28
CA GLN A 73 7.83 10.64 1.62
C GLN A 73 8.25 11.04 0.21
N ILE A 74 9.49 10.71 -0.16
CA ILE A 74 10.05 11.04 -1.49
C ILE A 74 9.17 10.45 -2.61
N TRP A 75 8.68 9.23 -2.43
CA TRP A 75 7.85 8.55 -3.42
C TRP A 75 6.46 9.20 -3.61
N PHE A 76 5.98 9.99 -2.65
CA PHE A 76 4.66 10.60 -2.72
C PHE A 76 4.60 11.69 -3.79
N THR A 77 5.66 12.49 -3.93
CA THR A 77 5.74 13.54 -4.96
C THR A 77 5.79 12.92 -6.36
N SER A 78 6.53 11.83 -6.54
CA SER A 78 6.56 11.08 -7.81
C SER A 78 5.17 10.53 -8.14
N LEU A 79 4.52 9.89 -7.16
CA LEU A 79 3.15 9.41 -7.32
C LEU A 79 2.21 10.54 -7.78
N LEU A 80 2.20 11.69 -7.10
CA LEU A 80 1.32 12.81 -7.50
C LEU A 80 1.62 13.37 -8.90
N THR A 81 2.88 13.35 -9.33
CA THR A 81 3.29 13.91 -10.63
C THR A 81 2.86 13.00 -11.78
N ASP A 82 2.97 11.69 -11.58
CA ASP A 82 2.80 10.70 -12.64
C ASP A 82 1.35 10.19 -12.76
N CYS A 83 0.50 10.47 -11.75
CA CYS A 83 -0.90 10.06 -11.73
C CYS A 83 -1.81 11.02 -12.50
N SER A 84 -2.68 10.49 -13.36
CA SER A 84 -3.60 11.32 -14.13
C SER A 84 -4.78 11.83 -13.29
N ARG A 85 -5.21 11.04 -12.32
CA ARG A 85 -6.32 11.35 -11.40
C ARG A 85 -6.07 10.72 -10.06
N TYR A 86 -6.73 11.28 -9.05
CA TYR A 86 -6.74 10.69 -7.74
C TYR A 86 -7.99 10.92 -6.91
N LEU A 87 -8.20 10.02 -5.95
CA LEU A 87 -9.26 10.10 -4.95
C LEU A 87 -8.69 9.90 -3.55
N ILE A 88 -9.11 10.76 -2.63
CA ILE A 88 -8.82 10.66 -1.21
C ILE A 88 -10.01 9.95 -0.56
N LEU A 89 -9.80 8.74 -0.05
CA LEU A 89 -10.88 7.92 0.50
C LEU A 89 -11.35 8.34 1.91
N GLY A 90 -10.54 9.09 2.66
CA GLY A 90 -10.83 9.47 4.05
C GLY A 90 -9.81 8.90 5.04
N GLU A 91 -10.18 8.79 6.32
CA GLU A 91 -9.28 8.32 7.38
C GLU A 91 -9.05 6.81 7.36
N ASN A 92 -7.80 6.38 7.51
CA ASN A 92 -7.40 4.97 7.49
C ASN A 92 -8.15 4.08 8.47
N SER A 93 -8.46 4.57 9.68
CA SER A 93 -9.23 3.81 10.67
C SER A 93 -10.65 3.47 10.23
N LEU A 94 -11.17 4.18 9.23
CA LEU A 94 -12.49 3.94 8.65
C LEU A 94 -12.43 3.09 7.37
N ILE A 95 -11.23 2.87 6.82
CA ILE A 95 -11.04 2.31 5.47
C ILE A 95 -10.25 1.00 5.50
N LEU A 96 -9.18 0.93 6.28
CA LEU A 96 -8.34 -0.26 6.36
C LEU A 96 -8.66 -1.05 7.62
N ASN A 97 -8.85 -2.35 7.42
CA ASN A 97 -8.81 -3.32 8.51
C ASN A 97 -7.34 -3.58 8.88
N PRO A 98 -6.92 -3.31 10.12
CA PRO A 98 -5.55 -3.60 10.53
C PRO A 98 -5.33 -5.12 10.53
N GLY A 99 -4.31 -5.58 9.79
CA GLY A 99 -3.89 -6.99 9.82
C GLY A 99 -3.34 -7.40 11.19
N GLU A 100 -3.30 -8.70 11.47
CA GLU A 100 -2.89 -9.24 12.77
C GLU A 100 -1.52 -8.73 13.26
N GLU A 101 -0.53 -8.66 12.35
CA GLU A 101 0.81 -8.17 12.67
C GLU A 101 0.82 -6.68 13.04
N MET A 102 -0.03 -5.87 12.40
CA MET A 102 -0.21 -4.47 12.77
C MET A 102 -0.85 -4.37 14.16
N MET A 103 -1.82 -5.22 14.47
CA MET A 103 -2.47 -5.26 15.78
C MET A 103 -1.49 -5.63 16.90
N LYS A 104 -0.62 -6.63 16.69
CA LYS A 104 0.42 -7.04 17.65
C LYS A 104 1.41 -5.92 17.94
N LYS A 105 1.86 -5.18 16.92
CA LYS A 105 2.72 -4.00 17.13
C LYS A 105 1.97 -2.90 17.86
N TRP A 106 0.71 -2.66 17.51
CA TRP A 106 -0.09 -1.60 18.12
C TRP A 106 -0.34 -1.84 19.62
N THR A 107 -0.62 -3.08 20.03
CA THR A 107 -0.76 -3.46 21.44
C THR A 107 0.57 -3.31 22.20
N PHE A 108 1.68 -3.75 21.60
CA PHE A 108 3.02 -3.60 22.18
C PHE A 108 3.37 -2.12 22.44
N TYR A 109 3.18 -1.25 21.44
CA TYR A 109 3.42 0.19 21.57
C TYR A 109 2.57 0.85 22.68
N HIS A 110 1.32 0.40 22.89
CA HIS A 110 0.47 0.92 23.97
C HIS A 110 0.91 0.44 25.35
N GLN A 111 1.40 -0.80 25.45
CA GLN A 111 1.84 -1.41 26.71
C GLN A 111 3.17 -0.84 27.19
N GLU A 112 4.05 -0.44 26.28
CA GLU A 112 5.36 0.16 26.61
C GLU A 112 5.23 1.64 26.99
N LYS A 113 4.40 2.42 26.26
CA LYS A 113 4.17 3.85 26.57
C LYS A 113 3.31 4.12 27.79
N SER A 114 2.44 3.20 28.19
CA SER A 114 1.67 3.33 29.45
C SER A 114 2.55 3.25 30.70
N ARG A 115 3.76 2.68 30.60
CA ARG A 115 4.70 2.58 31.72
C ARG A 115 5.58 3.82 31.88
N HIS A 116 5.81 4.60 30.82
CA HIS A 116 6.71 5.75 30.85
C HIS A 116 6.28 6.85 29.84
N SER A 117 5.32 7.72 30.18
CA SER A 117 5.30 9.17 29.82
C SER A 117 3.88 9.77 29.75
N SER A 118 3.68 10.82 30.56
CA SER A 118 2.77 11.91 30.27
C SER A 118 3.53 12.88 29.36
N TRP A 119 3.21 12.96 28.06
CA TRP A 119 3.27 14.16 27.18
C TRP A 119 3.29 13.80 25.67
N THR A 120 2.43 14.52 24.92
CA THR A 120 2.29 14.58 23.44
C THR A 120 1.71 13.37 22.68
N MET A 121 0.60 12.81 23.16
CA MET A 121 -0.32 12.08 22.27
C MET A 121 -0.82 12.93 21.09
N SER A 122 -0.88 14.28 21.20
CA SER A 122 -1.37 15.17 20.15
C SER A 122 -0.48 15.26 18.91
N ARG A 123 0.85 15.11 19.05
CA ARG A 123 1.82 15.26 17.94
C ARG A 123 2.02 13.96 17.16
N LEU A 124 1.86 12.82 17.83
CA LEU A 124 1.85 11.49 17.20
C LEU A 124 0.47 11.14 16.61
N LYS A 125 -0.65 11.51 17.26
CA LYS A 125 -1.99 11.38 16.68
C LYS A 125 -2.12 12.13 15.34
N LYS A 126 -1.48 13.29 15.20
CA LYS A 126 -1.45 14.07 13.95
C LYS A 126 -0.55 13.50 12.85
N LYS A 127 0.45 12.67 13.18
CA LYS A 127 1.38 12.08 12.18
C LYS A 127 0.83 10.82 11.51
N ILE A 128 -0.25 10.25 12.04
CA ILE A 128 -0.92 9.05 11.51
C ILE A 128 -2.28 9.44 10.91
N ILE A 129 -2.38 10.63 10.32
CA ILE A 129 -3.51 10.97 9.46
C ILE A 129 -3.21 10.34 8.10
N ASN A 130 -3.45 9.03 8.03
CA ASN A 130 -3.26 8.24 6.81
C ASN A 130 -4.54 8.39 6.00
N ARG A 131 -4.55 9.26 5.00
CA ARG A 131 -5.58 9.17 3.97
C ARG A 131 -5.19 8.06 3.01
N VAL A 132 -6.14 7.28 2.51
CA VAL A 132 -5.86 6.30 1.45
C VAL A 132 -6.08 6.99 0.11
N PHE A 133 -5.10 6.88 -0.77
CA PHE A 133 -5.10 7.53 -2.07
C PHE A 133 -5.28 6.49 -3.16
N TRP A 134 -6.16 6.78 -4.10
CA TRP A 134 -6.33 6.03 -5.34
C TRP A 134 -5.74 6.82 -6.48
N THR A 135 -5.10 6.14 -7.41
CA THR A 135 -4.49 6.77 -8.58
C THR A 135 -4.79 5.96 -9.82
N THR A 136 -4.95 6.62 -10.96
CA THR A 136 -5.07 5.97 -12.26
C THR A 136 -4.03 6.48 -13.24
N GLN A 137 -3.49 5.61 -14.08
CA GLN A 137 -2.87 5.97 -15.36
C GLN A 137 -3.76 5.44 -16.49
N THR A 138 -4.12 6.30 -17.44
CA THR A 138 -4.95 5.95 -18.63
C THR A 138 -4.10 5.76 -19.86
#